data_AF-A0A1M6N032-F1
#
_entry.id   AF-A0A1M6N032-F1
#
_cell.length_a   1.000
_cell.length_b   1.000
_cell.length_c   1.000
_cell.angle_alpha   90.00
_cell.angle_beta   90.00
_cell.angle_gamma   90.00
#
_symmetry.space_group_name_H-M   'P 1'
#
loop_
_entity.id
_entity.type
_entity.pdbx_description
1 polymer ?
#
loop_
_entity_poly.entity_id
_entity_poly.type
_entity_poly.pdbx_seq_one_letter_code
_entity_poly.pdbx_strand_id
1 'polypeptide(L)'
;MKKFIIIFNVYLLIFFILLGFCQNTILLTIKDVKPYVREINFIVDDYNNNPKYVKLNKDIYLNRINNIKSGLSNIKKPYAFDKYFKYKIMSIEKLQLVLENVNKDSSNINKYVQEYNKYNNLAQKEKEKILKSTFIRVTHFNVSSYHKREGANLQ
;
A
#
# COMPACT_ATOMS: atom_id res chain seq x y z
N MET A 1 -31.47 -32.90 17.44
CA MET A 1 -30.38 -32.90 16.44
C MET A 1 -30.71 -32.07 15.19
N LYS A 2 -31.81 -32.30 14.46
CA LYS A 2 -32.16 -31.53 13.24
C LYS A 2 -32.17 -30.00 13.43
N LYS A 3 -32.76 -29.49 14.52
CA LYS A 3 -32.77 -28.04 14.84
C LYS A 3 -31.36 -27.46 15.03
N PHE A 4 -30.45 -28.18 15.67
CA PHE A 4 -29.06 -27.77 15.85
C PHE A 4 -28.29 -27.72 14.52
N ILE A 5 -28.53 -28.69 13.64
CA ILE A 5 -27.92 -28.72 12.30
C ILE A 5 -28.38 -27.52 11.46
N ILE A 6 -29.67 -27.15 11.53
CA ILE A 6 -30.19 -25.97 10.81
C ILE A 6 -29.55 -24.69 11.34
N ILE A 7 -29.50 -24.51 12.67
CA ILE A 7 -28.88 -23.33 13.30
C ILE A 7 -27.39 -23.23 12.92
N PHE A 8 -26.65 -24.34 12.97
CA PHE A 8 -25.25 -24.39 12.56
C PHE A 8 -25.06 -23.97 11.10
N ASN A 9 -25.87 -24.47 10.18
CA ASN A 9 -25.80 -24.09 8.76
C ASN A 9 -26.11 -22.60 8.53
N VAL A 10 -27.06 -22.02 9.29
CA VAL A 10 -27.36 -20.59 9.21
C VAL A 10 -26.16 -19.76 9.68
N TYR A 11 -25.53 -20.11 10.80
CA TYR A 11 -24.31 -19.43 11.26
C TYR A 11 -23.17 -19.54 10.25
N LEU A 12 -23.00 -20.71 9.64
CA LEU A 12 -21.98 -20.95 8.63
C LEU A 12 -22.22 -20.09 7.38
N LEU A 13 -23.47 -19.96 6.95
CA LEU A 13 -23.87 -19.10 5.83
C LEU A 13 -23.64 -17.61 6.15
N ILE A 14 -24.02 -17.16 7.34
CA ILE A 14 -23.74 -15.78 7.81
C ILE A 14 -22.23 -15.51 7.83
N PHE A 15 -21.44 -16.47 8.32
CA PHE A 15 -19.98 -16.35 8.36
C PHE A 15 -19.38 -16.15 6.96
N PHE A 16 -19.81 -16.91 5.96
CA PHE A 16 -19.32 -16.73 4.58
C PHE A 16 -19.76 -15.42 3.95
N ILE A 17 -20.98 -14.94 4.24
CA ILE A 17 -21.43 -13.61 3.81
C ILE A 17 -20.55 -12.51 4.40
N LEU A 18 -20.26 -12.58 5.70
CA LEU A 18 -19.38 -11.63 6.38
C LEU A 18 -17.96 -11.65 5.82
N LEU A 19 -17.42 -12.84 5.52
CA LEU A 19 -16.12 -12.98 4.87
C LEU A 19 -16.10 -12.29 3.50
N GLY A 20 -17.12 -12.52 2.66
CA GLY A 20 -17.23 -11.87 1.36
C GLY A 20 -17.33 -10.34 1.48
N PHE A 21 -18.08 -9.84 2.46
CA PHE A 21 -18.17 -8.41 2.74
C PHE A 21 -16.82 -7.80 3.16
N CYS A 22 -16.07 -8.48 4.04
CA CYS A 22 -14.74 -8.06 4.45
C CYS A 22 -13.77 -7.97 3.26
N GLN A 23 -13.74 -8.98 2.39
CA GLN A 23 -12.89 -9.00 1.20
C GLN A 23 -13.26 -7.87 0.22
N ASN A 24 -14.56 -7.67 -0.02
CA ASN A 24 -15.04 -6.60 -0.90
C ASN A 24 -14.68 -5.21 -0.36
N THR A 25 -14.77 -5.00 0.96
CA THR A 25 -14.40 -3.72 1.57
C THR A 25 -12.91 -3.42 1.37
N ILE A 26 -12.03 -4.41 1.52
CA ILE A 26 -10.59 -4.28 1.24
C ILE A 26 -10.37 -3.89 -0.23
N LEU A 27 -11.03 -4.56 -1.17
CA LEU A 27 -10.90 -4.29 -2.60
C LEU A 27 -11.36 -2.88 -2.96
N LEU A 28 -12.48 -2.43 -2.39
CA LEU A 28 -12.99 -1.06 -2.56
C LEU A 28 -11.99 -0.03 -2.04
N THR A 29 -11.43 -0.21 -0.84
CA THR A 29 -10.41 0.69 -0.31
C THR A 29 -9.18 0.77 -1.22
N ILE A 30 -8.72 -0.36 -1.78
CA ILE A 30 -7.60 -0.35 -2.74
C ILE A 30 -7.97 0.44 -4.00
N LYS A 31 -9.18 0.26 -4.52
CA LYS A 31 -9.69 0.99 -5.69
C LYS A 31 -9.70 2.51 -5.44
N ASP A 32 -10.13 2.93 -4.26
CA ASP A 32 -10.23 4.34 -3.88
C ASP A 32 -8.86 4.98 -3.66
N VAL A 33 -7.88 4.23 -3.14
CA VAL A 33 -6.51 4.72 -2.91
C VAL A 33 -5.68 4.79 -4.20
N LYS A 34 -5.93 3.89 -5.16
CA LYS A 34 -5.18 3.77 -6.42
C LYS A 34 -4.96 5.09 -7.18
N PRO A 35 -5.97 5.94 -7.43
CA PRO A 35 -5.75 7.21 -8.15
C PRO A 35 -4.78 8.14 -7.41
N TYR A 36 -4.88 8.23 -6.08
CA TYR A 36 -3.99 9.05 -5.27
C TYR A 36 -2.55 8.55 -5.29
N VAL A 37 -2.33 7.23 -5.22
CA VAL A 37 -0.98 6.65 -5.32
C VAL A 37 -0.37 6.93 -6.68
N ARG A 38 -1.15 6.79 -7.75
CA ARG A 38 -0.70 7.11 -9.11
C ARG A 38 -0.29 8.58 -9.21
N GLU A 39 -1.10 9.48 -8.68
CA GLU A 39 -0.82 10.92 -8.69
C GLU A 39 0.46 11.26 -7.91
N ILE A 40 0.65 10.68 -6.73
CA ILE A 40 1.89 10.86 -5.95
C ILE A 40 3.10 10.38 -6.75
N ASN A 41 2.98 9.24 -7.43
CA ASN A 41 4.07 8.71 -8.25
C ASN A 41 4.42 9.66 -9.39
N PHE A 42 3.42 10.27 -10.06
CA PHE A 42 3.67 11.29 -11.08
C PHE A 42 4.40 12.51 -10.52
N ILE A 43 3.98 13.03 -9.36
CA ILE A 43 4.63 14.18 -8.73
C ILE A 43 6.10 13.87 -8.40
N VAL A 44 6.37 12.67 -7.87
CA VAL A 44 7.74 12.25 -7.53
C VAL A 44 8.58 12.03 -8.77
N ASP A 45 8.01 11.45 -9.83
CA ASP A 45 8.69 11.25 -11.10
C ASP A 45 9.05 12.59 -11.77
N ASP A 46 8.11 13.54 -11.81
CA ASP A 46 8.36 14.90 -12.29
C ASP A 46 9.44 15.60 -11.48
N TYR A 47 9.45 15.42 -10.15
CA TYR A 47 10.49 16.01 -9.30
C TYR A 47 11.89 15.46 -9.63
N ASN A 48 11.98 14.15 -9.90
CA ASN A 48 13.25 13.49 -10.21
C ASN A 48 13.74 13.80 -11.64
N ASN A 49 12.83 13.80 -12.61
CA ASN A 49 13.17 13.88 -14.04
C ASN A 49 13.10 15.31 -14.60
N ASN A 50 12.20 16.14 -14.06
CA ASN A 50 11.92 17.49 -14.54
C ASN A 50 11.97 18.55 -13.41
N PRO A 51 13.03 18.61 -12.58
CA PRO A 51 13.06 19.46 -11.38
C PRO A 51 12.87 20.95 -11.66
N LYS A 52 13.35 21.45 -12.81
CA LYS A 52 13.14 22.85 -13.24
C LYS A 52 11.66 23.17 -13.48
N TYR A 53 10.91 22.23 -14.07
CA TYR A 53 9.49 22.42 -14.32
C TYR A 53 8.69 22.42 -13.02
N VAL A 54 9.01 21.51 -12.10
CA VAL A 54 8.40 21.47 -10.76
C VAL A 54 8.69 22.75 -9.99
N LYS A 55 9.93 23.26 -10.08
CA LYS A 55 10.36 24.53 -9.47
C LYS A 55 9.52 25.73 -9.94
N LEU A 56 9.28 25.82 -11.25
CA LEU A 56 8.48 26.89 -11.87
C LEU A 56 6.99 26.78 -11.55
N ASN A 57 6.47 25.56 -11.44
CA ASN A 57 5.04 25.27 -11.23
C ASN A 57 4.71 24.84 -9.79
N LYS A 58 5.52 25.26 -8.81
CA LYS A 58 5.46 24.81 -7.41
C LYS A 58 4.06 24.79 -6.83
N ASP A 59 3.31 25.88 -7.03
CA ASP A 59 1.99 26.06 -6.42
C ASP A 59 0.94 25.09 -6.98
N ILE A 60 1.08 24.70 -8.26
CA ILE A 60 0.25 23.66 -8.89
C ILE A 60 0.50 22.31 -8.19
N TYR A 61 1.76 21.95 -7.98
CA TYR A 61 2.13 20.72 -7.30
C TYR A 61 1.68 20.72 -5.83
N LEU A 62 1.80 21.84 -5.11
CA LEU A 62 1.29 21.95 -3.74
C LEU A 62 -0.23 21.80 -3.67
N ASN A 63 -0.97 22.38 -4.60
CA ASN A 63 -2.42 22.20 -4.68
C ASN A 63 -2.79 20.72 -4.93
N ARG A 64 -2.09 20.05 -5.85
CA ARG A 64 -2.25 18.61 -6.11
C ARG A 64 -2.01 17.80 -4.82
N ILE A 65 -0.95 18.09 -4.07
CA ILE A 65 -0.65 17.44 -2.79
C ILE A 65 -1.75 17.66 -1.75
N ASN A 66 -2.28 18.88 -1.62
CA ASN A 66 -3.38 19.19 -0.71
C ASN A 66 -4.65 18.42 -1.07
N ASN A 67 -4.98 18.33 -2.37
CA ASN A 67 -6.11 17.54 -2.86
C ASN A 67 -5.93 16.05 -2.55
N ILE A 68 -4.72 15.51 -2.72
CA ILE A 68 -4.41 14.12 -2.36
C ILE A 68 -4.59 13.90 -0.85
N LYS A 69 -4.09 14.81 -0.01
CA LYS A 69 -4.20 14.70 1.46
C LYS A 69 -5.66 14.68 1.91
N SER A 70 -6.45 15.64 1.42
CA SER A 70 -7.90 15.74 1.69
C SER A 70 -8.66 14.50 1.18
N GLY A 71 -8.35 14.06 -0.04
CA GLY A 71 -8.93 12.87 -0.64
C GLY A 71 -8.68 11.61 0.19
N LEU A 72 -7.42 11.37 0.58
CA LEU A 72 -7.04 10.22 1.40
C LEU A 72 -7.62 10.24 2.81
N SER A 73 -7.76 11.42 3.45
CA SER A 73 -8.37 11.50 4.78
C SER A 73 -9.86 11.13 4.76
N ASN A 74 -10.54 11.33 3.64
CA ASN A 74 -11.97 11.06 3.49
C ASN A 74 -12.31 9.62 3.08
N ILE A 75 -11.30 8.80 2.73
CA ILE A 75 -11.54 7.40 2.36
C ILE A 75 -12.02 6.61 3.58
N LYS A 76 -13.22 6.02 3.45
CA LYS A 76 -13.71 5.00 4.36
C LYS A 76 -12.88 3.73 4.18
N LYS A 77 -12.26 3.28 5.25
CA LYS A 77 -11.30 2.17 5.22
C LYS A 77 -11.53 1.21 6.39
N PRO A 78 -11.27 -0.09 6.20
CA PRO A 78 -11.14 -1.03 7.31
C PRO A 78 -10.00 -0.64 8.24
N TYR A 79 -10.12 -1.00 9.51
CA TYR A 79 -9.07 -0.84 10.53
C TYR A 79 -7.71 -1.40 10.10
N ALA A 80 -7.72 -2.48 9.30
CA ALA A 80 -6.50 -3.08 8.75
C ALA A 80 -5.61 -2.08 7.97
N PHE A 81 -6.18 -1.01 7.43
CA PHE A 81 -5.47 0.02 6.65
C PHE A 81 -4.99 1.21 7.47
N ASP A 82 -5.31 1.33 8.77
CA ASP A 82 -5.02 2.54 9.54
C ASP A 82 -3.53 2.90 9.57
N LYS A 83 -2.66 1.90 9.79
CA LYS A 83 -1.21 2.12 9.77
C LYS A 83 -0.71 2.53 8.39
N TYR A 84 -1.22 1.90 7.33
CA TYR A 84 -0.91 2.26 5.95
C TYR A 84 -1.23 3.73 5.68
N PHE A 85 -2.44 4.18 6.00
CA PHE A 85 -2.86 5.57 5.79
C PHE A 85 -2.07 6.55 6.65
N LYS A 86 -1.79 6.21 7.92
CA LYS A 86 -0.96 7.04 8.79
C LYS A 86 0.42 7.30 8.17
N TYR A 87 1.11 6.25 7.75
CA TYR A 87 2.43 6.40 7.13
C TYR A 87 2.36 7.08 5.76
N LYS A 88 1.29 6.85 4.98
CA LYS A 88 1.12 7.50 3.69
C LYS A 88 0.85 9.00 3.82
N ILE A 89 0.05 9.43 4.79
CA ILE A 89 -0.16 10.85 5.09
C ILE A 89 1.15 11.48 5.55
N MET A 90 1.89 10.82 6.46
CA MET A 90 3.20 11.30 6.90
C MET A 90 4.19 11.45 5.74
N SER A 91 4.22 10.52 4.77
CA SER A 91 5.08 10.70 3.61
C SER A 91 4.64 11.88 2.75
N ILE A 92 3.35 12.05 2.49
CA ILE A 92 2.82 13.19 1.72
C ILE A 92 3.17 14.53 2.38
N GLU A 93 3.12 14.63 3.70
CA GLU A 93 3.53 15.84 4.43
C GLU A 93 5.01 16.17 4.21
N LYS A 94 5.88 15.16 4.12
CA LYS A 94 7.30 15.38 3.81
C LYS A 94 7.52 15.76 2.36
N LEU A 95 6.75 15.18 1.44
CA LEU A 95 6.76 15.58 0.03
C LEU A 95 6.32 17.04 -0.14
N GLN A 96 5.31 17.47 0.62
CA GLN A 96 4.89 18.87 0.66
C GLN A 96 6.03 19.79 1.10
N LEU A 97 6.74 19.45 2.18
CA LEU A 97 7.90 20.22 2.66
C LEU A 97 9.04 20.27 1.63
N VAL A 98 9.27 19.18 0.88
CA VAL A 98 10.24 19.19 -0.24
C VAL A 98 9.83 20.23 -1.27
N LEU A 99 8.57 20.20 -1.72
CA LEU A 99 8.06 21.13 -2.73
C LEU A 99 8.04 22.58 -2.24
N GLU A 100 7.64 22.84 -1.00
CA GLU A 100 7.62 24.19 -0.42
C GLU A 100 9.02 24.83 -0.41
N ASN A 101 10.06 24.01 -0.26
CA ASN A 101 11.45 24.44 -0.17
C ASN A 101 12.25 24.27 -1.47
N VAL A 102 11.65 23.78 -2.57
CA VAL A 102 12.35 23.52 -3.85
C VAL A 102 12.99 24.78 -4.47
N ASN A 103 12.49 25.97 -4.10
CA ASN A 103 13.02 27.26 -4.56
C ASN A 103 14.12 27.83 -3.67
N LYS A 104 14.37 27.22 -2.50
CA LYS A 104 15.30 27.71 -1.49
C LYS A 104 16.56 26.84 -1.47
N ASP A 105 17.73 27.45 -1.29
CA ASP A 105 18.95 26.72 -0.97
C ASP A 105 18.87 26.23 0.49
N SER A 106 18.20 25.09 0.70
CA SER A 106 17.99 24.54 2.03
C SER A 106 18.62 23.16 2.16
N SER A 107 19.59 23.04 3.08
CA SER A 107 20.17 21.75 3.51
C SER A 107 19.11 20.76 4.02
N ASN A 108 17.93 21.25 4.40
CA ASN A 108 16.83 20.42 4.92
C ASN A 108 16.08 19.64 3.85
N ILE A 109 16.21 19.96 2.55
CA ILE A 109 15.52 19.23 1.47
C ILE A 109 15.92 17.75 1.50
N ASN A 110 17.22 17.46 1.64
CA ASN A 110 17.72 16.09 1.72
C ASN A 110 17.11 15.34 2.91
N LYS A 111 16.96 16.00 4.06
CA LYS A 111 16.31 15.42 5.24
C LYS A 111 14.83 15.12 4.96
N TYR A 112 14.10 16.02 4.31
CA TYR A 112 12.70 15.78 3.97
C TYR A 112 12.53 14.66 2.95
N VAL A 113 13.42 14.55 1.96
CA VAL A 113 13.45 13.44 1.00
C VAL A 113 13.72 12.11 1.72
N GLN A 114 14.67 12.07 2.66
CA GLN A 114 14.94 10.88 3.46
C GLN A 114 13.73 10.48 4.32
N GLU A 115 13.08 11.45 4.98
CA GLU A 115 11.88 11.20 5.77
C GLU A 115 10.70 10.74 4.89
N TYR A 116 10.51 11.33 3.71
CA TYR A 116 9.55 10.89 2.70
C TYR A 116 9.76 9.41 2.36
N ASN A 117 10.99 9.03 2.00
CA ASN A 117 11.35 7.67 1.65
C ASN A 117 11.15 6.70 2.82
N LYS A 118 11.51 7.11 4.05
CA LYS A 118 11.30 6.31 5.26
C LYS A 118 9.81 5.99 5.47
N TYR A 119 8.95 7.01 5.43
CA TYR A 119 7.51 6.80 5.63
C TYR A 119 6.86 6.06 4.46
N ASN A 120 7.29 6.30 3.23
CA ASN A 120 6.82 5.57 2.06
C ASN A 120 7.18 4.07 2.15
N ASN A 121 8.38 3.74 2.63
CA ASN A 121 8.80 2.36 2.87
C ASN A 121 8.00 1.69 4.00
N LEU A 122 7.67 2.42 5.07
CA LEU A 122 6.79 1.91 6.12
C LEU A 122 5.37 1.63 5.59
N ALA A 123 4.82 2.54 4.79
CA ALA A 123 3.53 2.33 4.12
C ALA A 123 3.57 1.10 3.19
N GLN A 124 4.66 0.93 2.43
CA GLN A 124 4.86 -0.24 1.57
C GLN A 124 4.88 -1.56 2.38
N LYS A 125 5.57 -1.60 3.52
CA LYS A 125 5.59 -2.78 4.41
C LYS A 125 4.20 -3.12 4.95
N GLU A 126 3.42 -2.12 5.34
CA GLU A 126 2.03 -2.35 5.78
C GLU A 126 1.14 -2.85 4.63
N LYS A 127 1.31 -2.31 3.41
CA LYS A 127 0.63 -2.83 2.21
C LYS A 127 0.95 -4.31 1.99
N GLU A 128 2.21 -4.69 2.03
CA GLU A 128 2.64 -6.09 1.88
C GLU A 128 2.08 -6.97 2.98
N LYS A 129 2.02 -6.48 4.21
CA LYS A 129 1.40 -7.19 5.34
C LYS A 129 -0.09 -7.42 5.10
N ILE A 130 -0.83 -6.40 4.69
CA ILE A 130 -2.27 -6.49 4.37
C ILE A 130 -2.49 -7.48 3.23
N LEU A 131 -1.68 -7.42 2.17
CA LEU A 131 -1.78 -8.38 1.06
C LEU A 131 -1.47 -9.80 1.53
N LYS A 132 -0.38 -10.03 2.27
CA LYS A 132 -0.03 -11.34 2.83
C LYS A 132 -1.08 -11.90 3.77
N SER A 133 -1.80 -11.08 4.53
CA SER A 133 -2.91 -11.53 5.38
C SER A 133 -4.20 -11.77 4.59
N THR A 134 -4.34 -11.14 3.42
CA THR A 134 -5.54 -11.27 2.57
C THR A 134 -5.44 -12.46 1.63
N PHE A 135 -4.24 -12.76 1.12
CA PHE A 135 -3.98 -14.01 0.39
C PHE A 135 -3.85 -15.16 1.41
N ILE A 136 -4.72 -16.17 1.30
CA ILE A 136 -4.56 -17.44 2.03
C ILE A 136 -3.15 -17.95 1.73
N ARG A 137 -2.38 -18.26 2.77
CA ARG A 137 -1.01 -18.78 2.69
C ARG A 137 -0.92 -19.83 1.57
N VAL A 138 -0.29 -19.47 0.46
CA VAL A 138 -0.02 -20.43 -0.63
C VAL A 138 1.13 -21.31 -0.15
N THR A 139 0.80 -22.48 0.37
CA THR A 139 1.78 -23.53 0.66
C THR A 139 2.21 -24.16 -0.65
N HIS A 140 3.51 -24.09 -0.96
CA HIS A 140 4.10 -24.79 -2.09
C HIS A 140 4.39 -26.25 -1.72
N PHE A 141 4.16 -27.17 -2.65
CA PHE A 141 4.70 -28.51 -2.56
C PHE A 141 6.21 -28.45 -2.73
N ASN A 142 6.97 -28.83 -1.70
CA ASN A 142 8.37 -29.20 -1.89
C ASN A 142 8.39 -30.60 -2.50
N VAL A 143 8.87 -30.71 -3.74
CA VAL A 143 9.24 -32.02 -4.30
C VAL A 143 10.44 -32.51 -3.48
N SER A 144 10.21 -33.49 -2.61
CA SER A 144 11.30 -34.21 -1.98
C SER A 144 12.10 -34.87 -3.10
N SER A 145 13.40 -34.60 -3.13
CA SER A 145 14.35 -35.14 -4.12
C SER A 145 14.58 -36.64 -3.90
N TYR A 146 13.55 -37.46 -4.07
CA TYR A 146 13.64 -38.92 -3.99
C TYR A 146 14.19 -39.57 -5.27
N HIS A 147 14.51 -38.79 -6.31
CA HIS A 147 15.05 -39.32 -7.58
C HIS A 147 16.51 -38.91 -7.86
N LYS A 148 17.37 -38.92 -6.83
CA LYS A 148 18.83 -38.84 -7.04
C LYS A 148 19.56 -40.04 -6.43
N ARG A 149 19.20 -41.25 -6.86
CA ARG A 149 20.04 -42.45 -6.73
C ARG A 149 19.78 -43.45 -7.85
N GLU A 150 20.02 -43.06 -9.10
CA GLU A 150 20.41 -44.03 -10.13
C GLU A 150 21.38 -43.34 -11.11
N GLY A 151 22.56 -43.93 -11.31
CA GLY A 151 23.47 -43.57 -12.41
C GLY A 151 24.59 -42.59 -12.09
N ALA A 152 25.59 -43.00 -11.33
CA ALA A 152 26.97 -42.55 -11.55
C ALA A 152 27.86 -43.79 -11.62
N ASN A 153 27.91 -44.33 -12.84
CA ASN A 153 28.75 -45.43 -13.27
C ASN A 153 30.24 -45.03 -13.24
N LEU A 154 31.07 -46.02 -12.89
CA LEU A 154 32.30 -46.41 -13.58
C LEU A 154 33.25 -45.28 -14.02
N GLN A 155 34.29 -45.05 -13.22
CA GLN A 155 35.70 -45.13 -13.62
C GLN A 155 36.60 -45.17 -12.39
#